data_AF-A0A7X7PY78-F1
#
_entry.id   AF-A0A7X7PY78-F1
#
_cell.length_a   1.000
_cell.length_b   1.000
_cell.length_c   1.000
_cell.angle_alpha   90.00
_cell.angle_beta   90.00
_cell.angle_gamma   90.00
#
_symmetry.space_group_name_H-M   'P 1'
#
loop_
_entity.id
_entity.type
_entity.pdbx_description
1 polymer ?
#
loop_
_entity_poly.entity_id
_entity_poly.type
_entity_poly.pdbx_seq_one_letter_code
_entity_poly.pdbx_strand_id
1 'polypeptide(L)' 'LWKGGDRWIIDGALVNGSAYTVKWVAGIVRRVQTGFLYTYAFWMVIGLALLLGWYLVSAR' A
#
# COMPACT_ATOMS: atom_id res chain seq x y z
N LEU A 1 -3.05 -16.60 34.69
CA LEU A 1 -2.09 -17.11 33.69
C LEU A 1 -2.54 -16.96 32.23
N TRP A 2 -3.79 -16.59 31.89
CA TRP A 2 -4.23 -16.42 30.49
C TRP A 2 -4.17 -14.96 29.97
N LYS A 3 -4.33 -13.96 30.85
CA LYS A 3 -4.31 -12.53 30.46
C LYS A 3 -2.94 -11.99 29.97
N GLY A 4 -1.85 -12.70 30.23
CA GLY A 4 -0.49 -12.31 29.82
C GLY A 4 -0.10 -12.86 28.44
N GLY A 5 -0.53 -14.10 28.14
CA GLY A 5 -0.33 -14.73 26.83
C GLY A 5 -1.13 -14.03 25.72
N ASP A 6 -2.41 -13.71 25.99
CA ASP A 6 -3.25 -12.98 25.04
C ASP A 6 -2.68 -11.61 24.70
N ARG A 7 -2.21 -10.86 25.71
CA ARG A 7 -1.61 -9.54 25.48
C ARG A 7 -0.32 -9.63 24.67
N TRP A 8 0.51 -10.64 24.92
CA TRP A 8 1.77 -10.79 24.22
C TRP A 8 1.59 -11.25 22.77
N ILE A 9 0.62 -12.14 22.51
CA ILE A 9 0.32 -12.62 21.16
C ILE A 9 -0.43 -11.55 20.36
N ILE A 10 -1.44 -10.90 20.96
CA ILE A 10 -2.26 -9.89 20.27
C ILE A 10 -1.50 -8.57 20.14
N ASP A 11 -1.03 -7.97 21.24
CA ASP A 11 -0.33 -6.67 21.15
C ASP A 11 1.08 -6.83 20.58
N GLY A 12 1.78 -7.92 20.90
CA GLY A 12 3.16 -8.16 20.47
C GLY A 12 3.29 -8.71 19.05
N ALA A 13 2.57 -9.77 18.69
CA ALA A 13 2.75 -10.40 17.38
C ALA A 13 1.84 -9.78 16.31
N LEU A 14 0.57 -9.52 16.62
CA LEU A 14 -0.38 -9.00 15.63
C LEU A 14 -0.30 -7.48 15.48
N VAL A 15 -0.37 -6.71 16.59
CA VAL A 15 -0.40 -5.24 16.51
C VAL A 15 0.99 -4.65 16.24
N ASN A 16 2.02 -5.02 17.01
CA ASN A 16 3.37 -4.52 16.75
C ASN A 16 3.96 -5.07 15.44
N GLY A 17 3.64 -6.31 15.08
CA GLY A 17 4.03 -6.89 13.80
C GLY A 17 3.44 -6.11 12.62
N SER A 18 2.12 -5.87 12.63
CA SER A 18 1.46 -5.07 11.60
C SER A 18 1.95 -3.61 11.57
N ALA A 19 2.17 -2.98 12.73
CA ALA A 19 2.73 -1.64 12.80
C ALA A 19 4.14 -1.55 12.21
N TYR A 20 4.98 -2.56 12.43
CA TYR A 20 6.32 -2.62 11.85
C TYR A 20 6.27 -2.79 10.33
N THR A 21 5.42 -3.67 9.82
CA THR A 21 5.20 -3.87 8.39
C THR A 21 4.70 -2.59 7.71
N VAL A 22 3.68 -1.95 8.29
CA VAL A 22 3.14 -0.68 7.78
C VAL A 22 4.22 0.40 7.77
N LYS A 23 5.00 0.53 8.84
CA LYS A 23 6.12 1.49 8.92
C LYS A 23 7.18 1.22 7.84
N TRP A 24 7.51 -0.05 7.60
CA TRP A 24 8.45 -0.46 6.57
C TRP A 24 7.96 -0.12 5.16
N VAL A 25 6.72 -0.51 4.85
CA VAL A 25 6.09 -0.24 3.55
C VAL A 25 5.96 1.26 3.33
N ALA A 26 5.48 2.01 4.33
CA ALA A 26 5.39 3.46 4.27
C ALA A 26 6.76 4.12 4.02
N GLY A 27 7.82 3.61 4.67
CA GLY A 27 9.19 4.07 4.46
C GLY A 27 9.70 3.83 3.04
N ILE A 28 9.34 2.69 2.43
CA ILE A 28 9.68 2.40 1.02
C ILE A 28 8.88 3.31 0.09
N VAL A 29 7.56 3.37 0.25
CA VAL A 29 6.65 4.18 -0.58
C VAL A 29 7.08 5.64 -0.59
N ARG A 30 7.47 6.19 0.56
CA ARG A 30 7.93 7.58 0.67
C ARG A 30 9.23 7.85 -0.10
N ARG A 31 10.09 6.85 -0.28
CA ARG A 31 11.30 6.97 -1.12
C ARG A 31 10.99 6.85 -2.61
N VAL A 32 9.94 6.13 -2.98
CA VAL A 32 9.48 6.01 -4.37
C VAL A 32 8.79 7.31 -4.84
N GLN A 33 8.23 8.10 -3.92
CA GLN A 33 7.73 9.43 -4.23
C GLN A 33 8.91 10.40 -4.49
N THR A 34 9.28 10.55 -5.76
CA THR A 34 10.40 11.40 -6.21
C THR A 34 10.07 12.89 -6.25
N GLY A 35 8.78 13.27 -6.17
CA GLY A 35 8.32 14.66 -6.20
C GLY A 35 8.34 15.32 -7.59
N PHE A 36 8.84 14.64 -8.62
CA PHE A 36 8.83 15.17 -9.99
C PHE A 36 7.44 15.08 -10.62
N LEU A 37 6.92 16.21 -11.10
CA LEU A 37 5.61 16.28 -11.76
C LEU A 37 5.51 15.37 -12.98
N TYR A 38 6.61 15.20 -13.72
CA TYR A 38 6.69 14.29 -14.87
C TYR A 38 6.30 12.85 -14.49
N THR A 39 6.80 12.34 -13.37
CA THR A 39 6.50 10.98 -12.92
C THR A 39 5.01 10.82 -12.62
N TYR A 40 4.38 11.82 -11.99
CA TYR A 40 2.94 11.81 -11.76
C TYR A 40 2.13 11.85 -13.04
N ALA A 41 2.46 12.75 -13.97
CA ALA A 41 1.79 12.85 -15.26
C ALA A 41 1.87 11.55 -16.06
N PHE A 42 3.03 10.88 -16.04
CA PHE A 42 3.24 9.58 -16.66
C PHE A 42 2.27 8.52 -16.10
N TRP A 43 2.18 8.38 -14.77
CA TRP A 43 1.27 7.44 -14.13
C TRP A 43 -0.21 7.77 -14.38
N MET A 44 -0.57 9.04 -14.45
CA MET A 44 -1.94 9.46 -14.77
C MET A 44 -2.36 9.01 -16.16
N VAL A 45 -1.52 9.23 -17.18
CA VAL A 45 -1.81 8.81 -18.56
C VAL A 45 -1.93 7.30 -18.67
N ILE A 46 -1.03 6.54 -18.03
CA ILE A 46 -1.11 5.07 -17.98
C ILE A 46 -2.42 4.62 -17.32
N GLY A 47 -2.79 5.21 -16.18
CA GLY A 47 -4.03 4.87 -15.48
C GLY A 47 -5.26 5.10 -16.33
N LEU A 48 -5.34 6.26 -17.00
CA LEU A 48 -6.42 6.56 -17.95
C LEU A 48 -6.45 5.58 -19.12
N ALA A 49 -5.30 5.27 -19.73
CA ALA A 49 -5.22 4.33 -20.84
C ALA A 49 -5.69 2.92 -20.44
N LEU A 50 -5.28 2.45 -19.26
CA LEU A 50 -5.73 1.15 -18.72
C LEU A 50 -7.22 1.14 -18.39
N LEU A 51 -7.74 2.21 -17.78
CA LEU A 51 -9.16 2.31 -17.43
C LEU A 51 -10.03 2.35 -18.68
N LEU A 52 -9.66 3.14 -19.69
CA LEU A 52 -10.37 3.21 -20.97
C LEU A 52 -10.25 1.91 -21.76
N GLY A 53 -9.06 1.29 -21.76
CA GLY A 53 -8.85 -0.02 -22.37
C GLY A 53 -9.69 -1.12 -21.71
N TRP A 54 -9.73 -1.14 -20.38
CA TRP A 54 -10.59 -2.04 -19.62
C TRP A 54 -12.06 -1.80 -19.93
N TYR A 55 -12.53 -0.54 -19.90
CA TYR A 55 -13.89 -0.19 -20.25
C TYR A 55 -14.26 -0.68 -21.65
N LEU A 56 -13.40 -0.48 -22.65
CA LEU A 56 -13.64 -0.92 -24.02
C LEU A 56 -13.74 -2.45 -24.14
N VAL A 57 -12.95 -3.19 -23.36
CA VAL A 57 -12.99 -4.65 -23.34
C VAL A 57 -14.23 -5.16 -22.59
N SER A 58 -14.57 -4.56 -21.45
CA SER A 58 -15.73 -4.93 -20.63
C SER A 58 -17.08 -4.48 -21.20
N ALA A 59 -17.09 -3.45 -22.07
CA ALA A 59 -18.30 -2.94 -22.71
C ALA A 59 -18.67 -3.69 -24.01
N ARG A 60 -17.97 -4.78 -24.34
CA ARG A 60 -18.39 -5.76 -25.34
C ARG A 60 -19.21 -6.86 -24.69
#